data_AF-A0A6V8Q0G4-F1
#
_entry.id   AF-A0A6V8Q0G4-F1
#
_cell.length_a   1.000
_cell.length_b   1.000
_cell.length_c   1.000
_cell.angle_alpha   90.00
_cell.angle_beta   90.00
_cell.angle_gamma   90.00
#
_symmetry.space_group_name_H-M   'P 1'
#
loop_
_entity.id
_entity.type
_entity.pdbx_description
1 polymer ?
#
loop_
_entity_poly.entity_id
_entity_poly.type
_entity_poly.pdbx_seq_one_letter_code
_entity_poly.pdbx_strand_id
1 'polypeptide(L)'
;LLSQAEHDELASSVLITDSKILAEGVSNEIERHMVKLKRRAIASKSLKNYGDVIIVRDIARAIELSNHITPEHLEIMTKKPAAVLPKIKNDGAIFLGRWTPESMGDYSAGPDPTLPTGGTARFFSPLGVYDFIKRSLSSLLR
;
A
#
# COMPACT_ATOMS: atom_id res chain seq x y z
N LEU A 1 -3.94 -2.12 -7.18
CA LEU A 1 -3.37 -3.43 -7.64
C LEU A 1 -2.74 -3.31 -9.03
N LEU A 2 -3.51 -3.18 -10.11
CA LEU A 2 -2.91 -3.01 -11.44
C LEU A 2 -2.15 -1.69 -11.61
N SER A 3 -2.58 -0.63 -10.93
CA SER A 3 -1.87 0.66 -10.80
C SER A 3 -0.43 0.47 -10.31
N GLN A 4 -0.27 -0.19 -9.17
CA GLN A 4 1.04 -0.45 -8.58
C GLN A 4 1.85 -1.45 -9.41
N ALA A 5 1.21 -2.53 -9.89
CA ALA A 5 1.90 -3.56 -10.68
C ALA A 5 2.47 -3.02 -12.01
N GLU A 6 1.82 -2.03 -12.64
CA GLU A 6 2.33 -1.45 -13.88
C GLU A 6 3.48 -0.46 -13.68
N HIS A 7 3.78 -0.06 -12.45
CA HIS A 7 4.82 0.92 -12.14
C HIS A 7 6.21 0.37 -12.47
N ASP A 8 6.54 -0.83 -11.96
CA ASP A 8 7.84 -1.51 -12.12
C ASP A 8 7.70 -3.04 -12.08
N GLU A 9 8.63 -3.80 -12.70
CA GLU A 9 8.61 -5.27 -12.67
C GLU A 9 8.87 -5.86 -11.28
N LEU A 10 9.48 -5.07 -10.39
CA LEU A 10 9.75 -5.41 -8.99
C LEU A 10 8.65 -4.88 -8.04
N ALA A 11 7.64 -4.18 -8.56
CA ALA A 11 6.53 -3.71 -7.74
C ALA A 11 5.77 -4.90 -7.14
N SER A 12 5.32 -4.77 -5.88
CA SER A 12 4.48 -5.77 -5.21
C SER A 12 3.05 -5.26 -5.10
N SER A 13 2.08 -6.16 -5.29
CA SER A 13 0.66 -5.83 -5.25
C SER A 13 -0.12 -6.97 -4.61
N VAL A 14 -0.52 -6.77 -3.35
CA VAL A 14 -1.13 -7.83 -2.53
C VAL A 14 -2.55 -7.45 -2.14
N LEU A 15 -3.50 -8.36 -2.38
CA LEU A 15 -4.85 -8.28 -1.82
C LEU A 15 -4.91 -9.13 -0.55
N ILE A 16 -5.41 -8.57 0.55
CA ILE A 16 -5.74 -9.32 1.77
C ILE A 16 -7.25 -9.23 1.98
N THR A 17 -7.93 -10.38 2.07
CA THR A 17 -9.39 -10.41 2.25
C THR A 17 -9.84 -11.60 3.07
N ASP A 18 -10.97 -11.47 3.78
CA ASP A 18 -11.66 -12.57 4.46
C ASP A 18 -12.75 -13.23 3.59
N SER A 19 -12.87 -12.81 2.32
CA SER A 19 -13.90 -13.29 1.40
C SER A 19 -13.31 -13.99 0.19
N LYS A 20 -13.53 -15.31 0.09
CA LYS A 20 -13.15 -16.10 -1.08
C LYS A 20 -13.82 -15.61 -2.36
N ILE A 21 -15.09 -15.22 -2.27
CA ILE A 21 -15.85 -14.69 -3.42
C ILE A 21 -15.22 -13.38 -3.92
N LEU A 22 -14.77 -12.52 -2.99
CA LEU A 22 -14.09 -11.27 -3.38
C LEU A 22 -12.73 -11.58 -4.02
N ALA A 23 -11.96 -12.50 -3.44
CA ALA A 23 -10.67 -12.92 -4.00
C ALA A 23 -10.81 -13.42 -5.45
N GLU A 24 -11.74 -14.34 -5.70
CA GLU A 24 -12.02 -14.86 -7.05
C GLU A 24 -12.51 -13.76 -7.99
N GLY A 25 -13.41 -12.89 -7.53
CA GLY A 25 -13.90 -11.76 -8.30
C GLY A 25 -12.79 -10.79 -8.71
N VAL A 26 -11.88 -10.45 -7.79
CA VAL A 26 -10.74 -9.57 -8.07
C VAL A 26 -9.77 -10.22 -9.04
N SER A 27 -9.45 -11.50 -8.89
CA SER A 27 -8.58 -12.21 -9.83
C SER A 27 -9.15 -12.19 -11.26
N ASN A 28 -10.45 -12.43 -11.41
CA ASN A 28 -11.11 -12.36 -12.72
C ASN A 28 -11.07 -10.95 -13.31
N GLU A 29 -11.31 -9.91 -12.49
CA GLU A 29 -11.20 -8.52 -12.95
C GLU A 29 -9.78 -8.13 -13.34
N ILE A 30 -8.76 -8.61 -12.61
CA ILE A 30 -7.35 -8.42 -12.97
C ILE A 30 -7.10 -8.97 -14.38
N GLU A 31 -7.52 -10.21 -14.66
CA GLU A 31 -7.35 -10.80 -16.00
C GLU A 31 -8.06 -10.00 -17.09
N ARG A 32 -9.31 -9.58 -16.85
CA ARG A 32 -10.09 -8.78 -17.80
C ARG A 32 -9.43 -7.44 -18.10
N HIS A 33 -8.91 -6.76 -17.08
CA HIS A 33 -8.26 -5.46 -17.23
C HIS A 33 -6.85 -5.57 -17.82
N MET A 34 -6.13 -6.66 -17.55
CA MET A 34 -4.78 -6.91 -18.07
C MET A 34 -4.71 -6.88 -19.60
N VAL A 35 -5.77 -7.35 -20.29
CA VAL A 35 -5.84 -7.36 -21.76
C VAL A 35 -5.78 -5.95 -22.36
N LYS A 36 -6.28 -4.95 -21.64
CA LYS A 36 -6.37 -3.55 -22.10
C LYS A 36 -5.20 -2.68 -21.64
N LEU A 37 -4.33 -3.21 -20.78
CA LEU A 37 -3.28 -2.45 -20.13
C LEU A 37 -2.11 -2.20 -21.09
N LYS A 38 -1.74 -0.93 -21.31
CA LYS A 38 -0.61 -0.57 -22.20
C LYS A 38 0.70 -1.18 -21.71
N ARG A 39 0.94 -1.16 -20.40
CA ARG A 39 2.14 -1.71 -19.73
C ARG A 39 1.95 -3.16 -19.26
N ARG A 40 1.14 -3.95 -19.96
CA ARG A 40 0.80 -5.35 -19.62
C ARG A 40 2.02 -6.21 -19.31
N ALA A 41 3.11 -6.10 -20.06
CA ALA A 41 4.30 -6.93 -19.88
C ALA A 41 4.94 -6.72 -18.49
N ILE A 42 5.05 -5.46 -18.06
CA ILE A 42 5.59 -5.06 -16.75
C ILE A 42 4.66 -5.56 -15.64
N ALA A 43 3.37 -5.22 -15.75
CA ALA A 43 2.36 -5.63 -14.77
C ALA A 43 2.25 -7.15 -14.62
N SER A 44 2.34 -7.90 -15.72
CA SER A 44 2.30 -9.37 -15.67
C SER A 44 3.51 -9.95 -14.95
N LYS A 45 4.70 -9.36 -15.12
CA LYS A 45 5.92 -9.83 -14.44
C LYS A 45 5.92 -9.47 -12.96
N SER A 46 5.50 -8.25 -12.63
CA SER A 46 5.27 -7.81 -11.24
C SER A 46 4.30 -8.75 -10.52
N LEU A 47 3.09 -8.95 -11.07
CA LEU A 47 2.08 -9.81 -10.44
C LEU A 47 2.53 -11.26 -10.32
N LYS A 48 3.25 -11.80 -11.31
CA LYS A 48 3.74 -13.18 -11.27
C LYS A 48 4.76 -13.39 -10.15
N ASN A 49 5.63 -12.42 -9.91
CA ASN A 49 6.75 -12.58 -8.98
C ASN A 49 6.42 -12.08 -7.58
N TYR A 50 5.58 -11.04 -7.46
CA TYR A 50 5.36 -10.27 -6.24
C TYR A 50 3.89 -9.89 -6.01
N GLY A 51 2.98 -10.41 -6.82
CA GLY A 51 1.53 -10.28 -6.61
C GLY A 51 0.99 -11.46 -5.81
N ASP A 52 0.03 -11.21 -4.92
CA ASP A 52 -0.60 -12.28 -4.14
C ASP A 52 -2.04 -11.92 -3.74
N VAL A 53 -2.87 -12.94 -3.52
CA VAL A 53 -4.21 -12.83 -2.96
C VAL A 53 -4.30 -13.71 -1.73
N ILE A 54 -4.23 -13.08 -0.56
CA ILE A 54 -4.18 -13.74 0.72
C ILE A 54 -5.57 -13.76 1.35
N ILE A 55 -6.15 -14.96 1.42
CA ILE A 55 -7.43 -15.17 2.10
C ILE A 55 -7.17 -15.46 3.58
N VAL A 56 -7.74 -14.64 4.45
CA VAL A 56 -7.64 -14.78 5.91
C VAL A 56 -8.99 -15.14 6.52
N ARG A 57 -9.00 -15.52 7.79
CA ARG A 57 -10.23 -15.89 8.50
C ARG A 57 -11.15 -14.71 8.84
N ASP A 58 -10.57 -13.52 9.04
CA ASP A 58 -11.28 -12.33 9.49
C ASP A 58 -10.44 -11.05 9.25
N ILE A 59 -11.09 -9.90 9.38
CA ILE A 59 -10.43 -8.59 9.26
C ILE A 59 -9.32 -8.37 10.31
N ALA A 60 -9.41 -8.98 11.49
CA ALA A 60 -8.38 -8.82 12.52
C ALA A 60 -7.06 -9.43 12.06
N ARG A 61 -7.10 -10.61 11.43
CA ARG A 61 -5.93 -11.24 10.83
C ARG A 61 -5.41 -10.47 9.62
N ALA A 62 -6.29 -9.84 8.83
CA ALA A 62 -5.87 -8.97 7.72
C ALA A 62 -5.05 -7.77 8.22
N ILE A 63 -5.51 -7.12 9.30
CA ILE A 63 -4.82 -6.00 9.95
C ILE A 63 -3.46 -6.42 10.48
N GLU A 64 -3.40 -7.56 11.16
CA GLU A 64 -2.14 -8.10 11.70
C GLU A 64 -1.12 -8.34 10.57
N LEU A 65 -1.57 -8.97 9.48
CA LEU A 65 -0.72 -9.23 8.32
C LEU A 65 -0.26 -7.95 7.64
N SER A 66 -1.14 -6.97 7.46
CA SER A 66 -0.79 -5.65 6.92
C SER A 66 0.29 -4.97 7.76
N ASN A 67 0.17 -5.00 9.09
CA ASN A 67 1.15 -4.44 10.01
C ASN A 67 2.51 -5.18 10.00
N HIS A 68 2.54 -6.44 9.57
CA HIS A 68 3.77 -7.20 9.36
C HIS A 68 4.42 -6.87 8.01
N ILE A 69 3.61 -6.75 6.95
CA ILE A 69 4.08 -6.40 5.61
C ILE A 69 4.63 -4.97 5.58
N THR A 70 3.99 -4.05 6.31
CA THR A 70 4.37 -2.63 6.39
C THR A 70 4.47 -1.99 5.01
N PRO A 71 3.33 -1.95 4.29
CA PRO A 71 3.31 -1.56 2.90
C PRO A 71 3.61 -0.08 2.73
N GLU A 72 4.17 0.26 1.57
CA GLU A 72 4.30 1.64 1.11
C GLU A 72 2.93 2.30 0.98
N HIS A 73 2.01 1.67 0.22
CA HIS A 73 0.62 2.09 0.07
C HIS A 73 -0.34 1.07 0.70
N LEU A 74 -1.25 1.53 1.55
CA LEU A 74 -2.30 0.71 2.16
C LEU A 74 -3.70 1.23 1.80
N GLU A 75 -4.45 0.46 1.00
CA GLU A 75 -5.86 0.75 0.72
C GLU A 75 -6.79 -0.06 1.64
N ILE A 76 -7.61 0.62 2.45
CA ILE A 76 -8.57 0.00 3.37
C ILE A 76 -9.97 0.07 2.77
N MET A 77 -10.37 -0.99 2.06
CA MET A 77 -11.67 -1.09 1.38
C MET A 77 -12.73 -1.88 2.16
N THR A 78 -12.91 -1.58 3.44
CA THR A 78 -13.90 -2.26 4.30
C THR A 78 -15.21 -1.47 4.41
N LYS A 79 -16.25 -2.07 5.02
CA LYS A 79 -17.51 -1.37 5.32
C LYS A 79 -17.35 -0.22 6.32
N LYS A 80 -16.36 -0.29 7.22
CA LYS A 80 -16.10 0.69 8.28
C LYS A 80 -14.59 1.01 8.34
N PRO A 81 -14.02 1.68 7.32
CA PRO A 81 -12.57 1.89 7.23
C PRO A 81 -12.02 2.72 8.40
N ALA A 82 -12.78 3.69 8.90
CA ALA A 82 -12.41 4.49 10.07
C ALA A 82 -12.24 3.67 11.37
N ALA A 83 -12.88 2.51 11.49
CA ALA A 83 -12.71 1.62 12.65
C ALA A 83 -11.47 0.70 12.52
N VAL A 84 -10.93 0.57 11.31
CA VAL A 84 -9.72 -0.21 11.01
C VAL A 84 -8.48 0.65 11.19
N LEU A 85 -8.53 1.92 10.75
CA LEU A 85 -7.42 2.85 10.75
C LEU A 85 -6.62 2.89 12.08
N PRO A 86 -7.23 3.00 13.28
CA PRO A 86 -6.47 3.08 14.54
C PRO A 86 -5.69 1.79 14.90
N LYS A 87 -5.91 0.70 14.16
CA LYS A 87 -5.25 -0.59 14.38
C LYS A 87 -4.07 -0.80 13.42
N ILE A 88 -3.90 0.06 12.42
CA ILE A 88 -2.72 0.09 11.58
C ILE A 88 -1.62 0.83 12.32
N LYS A 89 -0.44 0.22 12.37
CA LYS A 89 0.74 0.70 13.11
C LYS A 89 1.84 1.18 12.17
N ASN A 90 1.93 0.55 11.00
CA ASN A 90 3.05 0.72 10.08
C ASN A 90 2.54 0.74 8.63
N ASP A 91 2.73 1.85 7.95
CA ASP A 91 2.42 2.07 6.54
C ASP A 91 3.20 3.32 6.06
N GLY A 92 3.38 3.46 4.74
CA GLY A 92 3.84 4.71 4.15
C GLY A 92 2.69 5.71 4.00
N ALA A 93 1.62 5.30 3.32
CA ALA A 93 0.39 6.08 3.18
C ALA A 93 -0.85 5.19 3.21
N ILE A 94 -1.92 5.67 3.88
CA ILE A 94 -3.21 5.00 3.95
C ILE A 94 -4.26 5.71 3.10
N PHE A 95 -4.98 4.93 2.29
CA PHE A 95 -6.16 5.36 1.57
C PHE A 95 -7.42 4.68 2.13
N LEU A 96 -8.46 5.46 2.44
CA LEU A 96 -9.64 4.99 3.18
C LEU A 96 -10.91 4.96 2.32
N GLY A 97 -11.38 3.74 2.05
CA GLY A 97 -12.64 3.51 1.37
C GLY A 97 -12.53 3.43 -0.15
N ARG A 98 -13.68 3.27 -0.81
CA ARG A 98 -13.75 2.94 -2.25
C ARG A 98 -13.48 4.12 -3.18
N TRP A 99 -13.47 5.34 -2.65
CA TRP A 99 -13.37 6.58 -3.41
C TRP A 99 -12.01 7.25 -3.27
N THR A 100 -11.04 6.56 -2.66
CA THR A 100 -9.68 7.03 -2.45
C THR A 100 -8.72 6.01 -3.06
N PRO A 101 -8.61 5.90 -4.39
CA PRO A 101 -7.59 5.06 -4.99
C PRO A 101 -6.20 5.66 -4.74
N GLU A 102 -5.17 4.82 -4.70
CA GLU A 102 -3.75 5.18 -4.70
C GLU A 102 -3.43 6.31 -5.70
N SER A 103 -3.97 6.21 -6.92
CA SER A 103 -3.77 7.22 -7.97
C SER A 103 -4.27 8.62 -7.58
N MET A 104 -5.20 8.75 -6.64
CA MET A 104 -5.60 10.06 -6.12
C MET A 104 -4.54 10.63 -5.17
N GLY A 105 -3.85 9.77 -4.44
CA GLY A 105 -2.68 10.08 -3.61
C GLY A 105 -1.53 10.64 -4.43
N ASP A 106 -1.13 9.89 -5.45
CA ASP A 106 0.04 10.21 -6.29
C ASP A 106 -0.05 11.57 -6.99
N TYR A 107 -1.28 12.04 -7.29
CA TYR A 107 -1.48 13.23 -8.12
C TYR A 107 -2.10 14.44 -7.41
N SER A 108 -2.86 14.29 -6.33
CA SER A 108 -3.70 15.41 -5.85
C SER A 108 -3.99 15.48 -4.35
N ALA A 109 -3.67 14.47 -3.55
CA ALA A 109 -4.10 14.44 -2.14
C ALA A 109 -3.21 15.24 -1.17
N GLY A 110 -2.01 15.67 -1.60
CA GLY A 110 -1.11 16.51 -0.79
C GLY A 110 0.08 15.84 -0.08
N PRO A 111 0.14 14.52 0.21
CA PRO A 111 1.38 13.88 0.66
C PRO A 111 2.42 13.85 -0.47
N ASP A 112 3.71 13.91 -0.11
CA ASP A 112 4.79 13.64 -1.06
C ASP A 112 4.71 12.16 -1.51
N PRO A 113 4.83 11.86 -2.82
CA PRO A 113 4.79 10.48 -3.32
C PRO A 113 6.02 9.66 -2.92
N THR A 114 7.05 10.27 -2.33
CA THR A 114 8.26 9.58 -1.88
C THR A 114 8.02 8.91 -0.53
N LEU A 115 7.69 7.62 -0.58
CA LEU A 115 7.34 6.81 0.58
C LEU A 115 8.37 5.72 0.89
N PRO A 116 8.45 5.26 2.15
CA PRO A 116 9.33 4.16 2.55
C PRO A 116 8.84 2.81 1.98
N THR A 117 9.69 2.16 1.17
CA THR A 117 9.40 0.87 0.50
C THR A 117 10.11 -0.32 1.17
N GLY A 118 9.82 -1.55 0.76
CA GLY A 118 10.53 -2.74 1.26
C GLY A 118 10.35 -3.01 2.77
N GLY A 119 9.25 -2.54 3.36
CA GLY A 119 8.94 -2.69 4.78
C GLY A 119 9.70 -1.73 5.70
N THR A 120 10.30 -0.68 5.14
CA THR A 120 11.03 0.36 5.90
C THR A 120 10.11 1.35 6.62
N ALA A 121 8.80 1.35 6.31
CA ALA A 121 7.77 2.10 7.03
C ALA A 121 7.69 1.79 8.54
N ARG A 122 8.33 0.70 8.99
CA ARG A 122 8.53 0.42 10.43
C ARG A 122 9.38 1.46 11.16
N PHE A 123 10.28 2.14 10.46
CA PHE A 123 11.28 3.04 11.07
C PHE A 123 11.45 4.37 10.32
N PHE A 124 10.98 4.46 9.08
CA PHE A 124 11.04 5.66 8.26
C PHE A 124 9.65 6.23 8.02
N SER A 125 9.56 7.56 7.96
CA SER A 125 8.34 8.29 7.62
C SER A 125 8.33 8.64 6.12
N PRO A 126 7.17 8.96 5.55
CA PRO A 126 7.07 9.65 4.26
C PRO A 126 7.95 10.90 4.22
N LEU A 127 8.48 11.22 3.04
CA LEU A 127 9.26 12.44 2.85
C LEU A 127 8.42 13.67 3.24
N GLY A 128 8.99 14.55 4.04
CA GLY A 128 8.34 15.76 4.50
C GLY A 128 9.32 16.87 4.81
N VAL A 129 8.79 18.00 5.30
CA VAL A 129 9.59 19.20 5.59
C VAL A 129 10.73 18.91 6.58
N TYR A 130 10.53 17.97 7.51
CA TYR A 130 11.54 17.63 8.51
C TYR A 130 12.80 16.99 7.93
N ASP A 131 12.72 16.33 6.77
CA ASP A 131 13.89 15.74 6.10
C ASP A 131 14.86 16.80 5.56
N PHE A 132 14.38 18.04 5.39
CA PHE A 132 15.16 19.18 4.95
C PHE A 132 15.64 20.08 6.11
N ILE A 133 15.35 19.72 7.36
CA ILE A 133 15.73 20.49 8.55
C ILE A 133 16.87 19.78 9.29
N LYS A 134 17.96 20.49 9.56
CA LYS A 134 19.02 20.01 10.47
C LYS A 134 18.77 20.49 11.90
N ARG A 135 18.63 19.56 12.85
CA ARG A 135 18.55 19.86 14.29
C ARG A 135 19.92 19.76 14.93
N SER A 136 20.35 20.81 15.63
CA SER A 136 21.63 20.84 16.35
C SER A 136 21.36 21.10 17.83
N LEU A 137 21.91 20.26 18.71
CA LEU A 137 21.95 20.49 20.15
C LEU A 137 23.37 20.93 20.53
N SER A 138 23.50 22.13 21.09
CA SER A 138 24.76 22.64 21.63
C SER A 138 24.66 22.72 23.15
N SER A 139 25.58 22.04 23.86
CA SER A 139 25.71 22.13 25.32
C SER A 139 27.10 22.65 25.68
N LEU A 140 27.16 23.69 26.51
CA LEU A 140 28.40 24.11 27.14
C LEU A 140 28.47 23.46 28.53
N LEU A 141 29.33 22.46 28.71
CA LEU A 141 29.64 21.94 30.05
C LEU A 141 30.59 22.94 30.73
N ARG A 142 30.15 23.50 31.85
CA ARG A 142 31.00 24.27 32.78
C ARG A 142 31.50 23.35 33.87
#